data_AF-X1SBM9-F1
#
_entry.id   AF-X1SBM9-F1
#
_cell.length_a   1.000
_cell.length_b   1.000
_cell.length_c   1.000
_cell.angle_alpha   90.00
_cell.angle_beta   90.00
_cell.angle_gamma   90.00
#
_symmetry.space_group_name_H-M   'P 1'
#
loop_
_entity.id
_entity.type
_entity.pdbx_description
1 polymer ?
#
loop_
_entity_poly.entity_id
_entity_poly.type
_entity_poly.pdbx_seq_one_letter_code
_entity_poly.pdbx_strand_id
1 'polypeptide(L)'
;VFTNRVEIISPGHLPNNLTVENIKSGNSNIRNPILASYATKVLPYRGLGNGIIRALRAYPDIEFYNDLDGNLFKVVIKRAV
;
A
#
# COMPACT_ATOMS: atom_id res chain seq x y z
N VAL A 1 3.01 -16.93 -14.75
CA VAL A 1 3.78 -16.35 -13.62
C VAL A 1 4.63 -15.22 -14.16
N PHE A 2 4.64 -14.04 -13.52
CA PHE A 2 5.47 -12.91 -13.97
C PHE A 2 6.89 -13.04 -13.43
N THR A 3 7.89 -12.90 -14.31
CA THR A 3 9.31 -12.91 -13.93
C THR A 3 9.80 -11.54 -13.49
N ASN A 4 9.22 -10.48 -14.05
CA ASN A 4 9.69 -9.10 -13.93
C ASN A 4 8.93 -8.25 -12.89
N ARG A 5 7.91 -8.79 -12.22
CA ARG A 5 7.12 -8.02 -11.25
C ARG A 5 6.36 -8.87 -10.25
N VAL A 6 5.96 -8.23 -9.16
CA VAL A 6 4.99 -8.72 -8.18
C VAL A 6 3.78 -7.81 -8.22
N GLU A 7 2.58 -8.39 -8.30
CA GLU A 7 1.32 -7.65 -8.21
C GLU A 7 0.62 -8.01 -6.90
N ILE A 8 0.24 -7.00 -6.11
CA ILE A 8 -0.57 -7.16 -4.90
C ILE A 8 -1.91 -6.48 -5.18
N ILE A 9 -2.98 -7.27 -5.23
CA ILE A 9 -4.33 -6.78 -5.54
C ILE A 9 -5.16 -6.95 -4.27
N SER A 10 -5.66 -5.84 -3.73
CA SER A 10 -6.49 -5.81 -2.53
C SER A 10 -7.91 -5.37 -2.87
N PRO A 11 -8.95 -6.02 -2.30
CA PRO A 11 -10.32 -5.55 -2.42
C PRO A 11 -10.51 -4.23 -1.67
N GLY A 12 -11.24 -3.29 -2.29
CA GLY A 12 -11.43 -1.93 -1.80
C GLY A 12 -10.44 -0.93 -2.41
N HIS A 13 -10.92 0.28 -2.67
CA HIS A 13 -10.10 1.43 -3.11
C HIS A 13 -9.48 2.18 -1.91
N LEU A 14 -8.96 3.39 -2.06
CA LEU A 14 -8.48 4.24 -0.96
C LEU A 14 -9.64 4.92 -0.22
N PRO A 15 -9.62 5.03 1.13
CA PRO A 15 -10.73 5.61 1.90
C PRO A 15 -10.65 7.14 1.96
N ASN A 16 -11.78 7.80 2.24
CA ASN A 16 -11.87 9.22 2.63
C ASN A 16 -11.05 10.18 1.74
N ASN A 17 -11.33 10.16 0.44
CA ASN A 17 -10.70 11.02 -0.57
C ASN A 17 -9.16 10.95 -0.65
N LEU A 18 -8.52 9.95 -0.04
CA LEU A 18 -7.09 9.72 -0.21
C LEU A 18 -6.79 9.41 -1.67
N THR A 19 -5.83 10.15 -2.24
CA THR A 19 -5.29 9.86 -3.57
C THR A 19 -3.98 9.09 -3.48
N VAL A 20 -3.52 8.58 -4.63
CA VAL A 20 -2.22 7.92 -4.75
C VAL A 20 -1.09 8.88 -4.39
N GLU A 21 -1.21 10.16 -4.75
CA GLU A 21 -0.25 11.20 -4.41
C GLU A 21 -0.22 11.44 -2.89
N ASN A 22 -1.37 11.46 -2.22
CA ASN A 22 -1.42 11.65 -0.79
C ASN A 22 -0.68 10.54 -0.03
N ILE A 23 -0.89 9.28 -0.41
CA ILE A 23 -0.22 8.14 0.26
C ILE A 23 1.28 8.09 -0.04
N LYS A 24 1.70 8.51 -1.25
CA LYS A 24 3.12 8.66 -1.61
C LYS A 24 3.81 9.74 -0.76
N SER A 25 3.08 10.80 -0.42
CA SER A 25 3.54 11.86 0.50
C SER A 25 3.44 11.50 1.97
N GLY A 26 3.00 10.29 2.32
CA GLY A 26 2.96 9.79 3.71
C GLY A 26 1.64 9.98 4.44
N ASN A 27 0.60 10.49 3.77
CA ASN A 27 -0.72 10.54 4.39
C ASN A 27 -1.26 9.12 4.52
N SER A 28 -1.75 8.78 5.71
CA SER A 28 -2.31 7.47 5.99
C SER A 28 -3.65 7.61 6.68
N ASN A 29 -4.57 6.70 6.37
CA ASN A 29 -5.86 6.61 7.04
C ASN A 29 -6.17 5.16 7.35
N ILE A 30 -6.49 4.89 8.61
CA ILE A 30 -6.75 3.55 9.10
C ILE A 30 -8.21 3.18 8.81
N ARG A 31 -8.43 2.23 7.89
CA ARG A 31 -9.77 1.70 7.58
C ARG A 31 -10.40 0.95 8.75
N ASN A 32 -9.62 0.14 9.46
CA ASN A 32 -10.08 -0.65 10.59
C ASN A 32 -9.21 -0.38 11.83
N PRO A 33 -9.66 0.47 12.77
CA PRO A 33 -8.87 0.85 13.94
C PRO A 33 -8.63 -0.33 14.90
N ILE A 34 -9.55 -1.29 14.96
CA ILE A 34 -9.41 -2.48 15.81
C ILE A 34 -8.28 -3.35 15.28
N LEU A 35 -8.28 -3.71 14.00
CA LEU A 35 -7.20 -4.50 13.39
C LEU A 35 -5.84 -3.79 13.52
N ALA A 36 -5.79 -2.48 13.27
CA ALA A 36 -4.58 -1.71 13.42
C ALA A 36 -4.03 -1.73 14.85
N SER A 37 -4.90 -1.71 15.87
CA SER A 37 -4.50 -1.77 17.28
C SER A 37 -3.84 -3.10 17.68
N TYR A 38 -4.20 -4.21 17.01
CA TYR A 38 -3.58 -5.52 17.21
C TYR A 38 -2.32 -5.69 16.37
N ALA A 39 -2.28 -5.13 15.16
CA ALA A 39 -1.15 -5.28 14.25
C ALA A 39 0.18 -4.85 14.89
N THR A 40 0.19 -3.78 15.69
CA THR A 40 1.39 -3.29 16.39
C THR A 40 1.86 -4.19 17.53
N LYS A 41 1.00 -5.08 18.03
CA LYS A 41 1.30 -6.01 19.13
C LYS A 41 1.68 -7.40 18.62
N VAL A 42 1.05 -7.85 17.53
CA VAL A 42 1.16 -9.23 17.04
C VAL A 42 2.24 -9.37 15.96
N LEU A 43 2.40 -8.38 15.09
CA LEU A 43 3.38 -8.45 14.01
C LEU A 43 4.73 -7.94 14.52
N PRO A 44 5.87 -8.53 14.09
CA PRO A 44 7.20 -8.00 14.33
C PRO A 44 7.48 -6.76 13.45
N TYR A 45 6.52 -5.85 13.35
CA TYR A 45 6.54 -4.71 12.47
C TYR A 45 6.46 -3.41 13.27
N ARG A 46 7.46 -2.55 13.08
CA ARG A 46 7.48 -1.18 13.58
C ARG A 46 7.33 -0.19 12.42
N GLY A 47 6.64 0.92 12.68
CA GLY A 47 6.44 1.99 11.69
C GLY A 47 5.11 1.91 10.94
N LEU A 48 4.00 1.67 11.65
CA LEU A 48 2.65 1.87 11.12
C LEU A 48 2.52 3.30 10.54
N GLY A 49 1.86 3.45 9.39
CA GLY A 49 1.70 4.74 8.70
C GLY A 49 2.84 5.10 7.73
N ASN A 50 4.08 4.64 7.98
CA ASN A 50 5.24 5.01 7.15
C ASN A 50 5.65 3.93 6.13
N GLY A 51 4.87 2.84 6.01
CA GLY A 51 5.22 1.68 5.18
C GLY A 51 5.37 2.02 3.69
N ILE A 52 4.48 2.85 3.15
CA ILE A 52 4.49 3.24 1.72
C ILE A 52 5.74 4.06 1.38
N ILE A 53 6.08 5.05 2.20
CA ILE A 53 7.30 5.86 2.01
C ILE A 53 8.55 4.96 2.05
N ARG A 54 8.61 4.03 3.00
CA ARG A 54 9.74 3.08 3.11
C ARG A 54 9.82 2.16 1.90
N ALA A 55 8.69 1.67 1.40
CA ALA A 55 8.63 0.85 0.19
C ALA A 55 9.12 1.62 -1.03
N LEU A 56 8.66 2.86 -1.23
CA LEU A 56 9.12 3.74 -2.31
C LEU A 56 10.61 4.07 -2.24
N ARG A 57 11.18 4.20 -1.04
CA ARG A 57 12.64 4.39 -0.88
C ARG A 57 13.44 3.15 -1.29
N ALA A 58 12.93 1.95 -0.99
CA ALA A 58 13.60 0.70 -1.35
C ALA A 58 13.38 0.32 -2.82
N TYR A 59 12.21 0.64 -3.36
CA TYR A 59 11.77 0.34 -4.72
C TYR A 59 11.08 1.59 -5.30
N PRO A 60 11.84 2.50 -5.94
CA PRO A 60 11.31 3.76 -6.46
C PRO A 60 10.24 3.60 -7.55
N ASP A 61 10.31 2.51 -8.31
CA ASP A 61 9.44 2.26 -9.46
C ASP A 61 8.14 1.50 -9.12
N ILE A 62 7.72 1.50 -7.84
CA ILE A 62 6.42 0.93 -7.45
C ILE A 62 5.29 1.77 -8.05
N GLU A 63 4.38 1.08 -8.73
CA GLU A 63 3.16 1.68 -9.29
C GLU A 63 1.97 1.34 -8.39
N PHE A 64 1.10 2.33 -8.18
CA PHE A 64 -0.11 2.20 -7.37
C PHE A 64 -1.32 2.58 -8.24
N TYR A 65 -2.34 1.74 -8.22
CA TYR A 65 -3.57 1.92 -8.98
C TYR A 65 -4.74 1.88 -8.02
N ASN A 66 -5.51 2.95 -8.00
CA ASN A 66 -6.73 3.07 -7.22
C ASN A 66 -7.93 2.99 -8.17
N ASP A 67 -8.46 1.78 -8.36
CA ASP A 67 -9.58 1.51 -9.25
C ASP A 67 -10.91 1.71 -8.49
N LEU A 68 -11.56 2.84 -8.75
CA LEU A 68 -12.82 3.20 -8.11
C LEU A 68 -13.99 2.36 -8.63
N ASP A 69 -14.03 2.12 -9.95
CA ASP A 69 -15.11 1.40 -10.60
C ASP A 69 -15.05 -0.10 -10.29
N GLY A 70 -13.84 -0.68 -10.34
CA GLY A 70 -13.59 -2.07 -9.96
C GLY A 70 -13.53 -2.30 -8.45
N ASN A 71 -13.51 -1.24 -7.64
CA ASN A 71 -13.33 -1.28 -6.18
C ASN A 71 -12.10 -2.09 -5.77
N LEU A 72 -10.95 -1.78 -6.37
CA LEU A 72 -9.69 -2.48 -6.15
C LEU A 72 -8.55 -1.48 -5.91
N PHE A 73 -7.62 -1.88 -5.05
CA PHE A 73 -6.34 -1.21 -4.93
C PHE A 73 -5.23 -2.18 -5.34
N LYS A 74 -4.50 -1.83 -6.39
CA LYS A 74 -3.44 -2.65 -6.97
C LYS A 74 -2.09 -1.97 -6.80
N VAL A 75 -1.09 -2.75 -6.37
CA VAL A 75 0.31 -2.35 -6.27
C VAL A 75 1.13 -3.23 -7.20
N VAL A 76 1.98 -2.63 -8.02
CA VAL A 76 2.90 -3.33 -8.91
C VAL A 76 4.33 -2.96 -8.54
N ILE A 77 5.09 -3.97 -8.12
CA ILE A 77 6.50 -3.84 -7.76
C ILE A 77 7.33 -4.46 -8.88
N LYS A 78 8.10 -3.64 -9.60
CA LYS A 78 9.03 -4.13 -10.63
C LYS A 78 10.21 -4.85 -9.96
N ARG A 79 10.61 -5.98 -10.54
CA ARG A 79 11.83 -6.69 -10.13
C ARG A 79 12.92 -6.34 -11.15
N ALA A 80 14.08 -5.89 -10.65
CA ALA A 80 15.28 -5.90 -11.47
C ALA A 80 15.56 -7.36 -11.87
N VAL A 81 15.80 -7.57 -13.16
CA VAL A 81 16.19 -8.87 -13.72
C VAL A 81 17.68 -9.07 -13.50
#